data_AF-A0AB34R5Y8-F1
#
_entry.id   AF-A0AB34R5Y8-F1
#
_cell.length_a   1.000
_cell.length_b   1.000
_cell.length_c   1.000
_cell.angle_alpha   90.00
_cell.angle_beta   90.00
_cell.angle_gamma   90.00
#
_symmetry.space_group_name_H-M   'P 1'
#
loop_
_entity.id
_entity.type
_entity.pdbx_description
1 polymer ?
#
loop_
_entity_poly.entity_id
_entity_poly.type
_entity_poly.pdbx_seq_one_letter_code
_entity_poly.pdbx_strand_id
1 'polypeptide(L)'
;MKTIFKIAKTELQTLFYSPIAWLILIIFTFQCSMTFSNLMGGMVRSESLGYGNYNATLGLYSGMRGLFTAVQSYLYLYIPLLTMSLMSRELGSGSIKLLYSSPVTNWQIILGKYASMMVYALVLIGVLMIYSIYAAFAVKDLDIPVILSGMLGLYLLICAYAAIGLFMSSLTSYQIVAAVGTLAILAVLSYVKGLWQEIDLVRDITFWLAIDGRAGEFVRGLICSEDVIYFLIVIGLFLFMAVIRLQSRRQKSSWAVNFGKYAVVWFVALFIGYLSSRPSLMSFYDATETKQNTLTQNSQDIVARMDGKLKITTYVNIMDDYSWIGMPSYRNWDLRNFRQYLRFKPDITMKYVYYYDSVKNMKNLEKRYPNMTFEEIVKKTIELYGLDSNKILKPEQIREQIDLKPEMNRFVRLLERENGQKTFLRVFDDMMIFPGETEISAAFKRIVMKLPKVGFLTGHGERNTEREGDRDYSMFTRDKPFRYSLINQGFDFESVTLDKEVPADVNILVIAETRQPLTA
;
A
#
# COMPACT_ATOMS: atom_id res chain seq x y z
N MET A 1 -29.56 1.63 26.42
CA MET A 1 -29.02 0.34 25.93
C MET A 1 -30.08 -0.75 25.74
N LYS A 2 -31.00 -1.01 26.70
CA LYS A 2 -32.04 -2.06 26.57
C LYS A 2 -32.86 -2.00 25.26
N THR A 3 -33.24 -0.80 24.81
CA THR A 3 -34.04 -0.62 23.57
C THR A 3 -33.25 -0.95 22.31
N ILE A 4 -31.97 -0.55 22.23
CA ILE A 4 -31.09 -0.81 21.08
C ILE A 4 -30.93 -2.33 20.89
N PHE A 5 -30.66 -3.04 21.98
CA PHE A 5 -30.48 -4.50 21.94
C PHE A 5 -31.77 -5.24 21.57
N LYS A 6 -32.94 -4.75 22.03
CA LYS A 6 -34.23 -5.31 21.61
C LYS A 6 -34.45 -5.15 20.11
N ILE A 7 -34.19 -3.95 19.56
CA ILE A 7 -34.29 -3.69 18.11
C ILE A 7 -33.32 -4.61 17.36
N ALA A 8 -32.06 -4.69 17.80
CA ALA A 8 -31.05 -5.55 17.19
C ALA A 8 -31.48 -7.02 17.18
N LYS A 9 -32.03 -7.53 18.29
CA LYS A 9 -32.54 -8.90 18.38
C LYS A 9 -33.69 -9.15 17.41
N THR A 10 -34.67 -8.26 17.34
CA THR A 10 -35.81 -8.39 16.42
C THR A 10 -35.36 -8.35 14.96
N GLU A 11 -34.42 -7.47 14.62
CA GLU A 11 -33.86 -7.39 13.27
C GLU A 11 -33.05 -8.62 12.91
N LEU A 12 -32.23 -9.11 13.83
CA LEU A 12 -31.46 -10.33 13.64
C LEU A 12 -32.39 -11.54 13.41
N GLN A 13 -33.45 -11.67 14.19
CA GLN A 13 -34.48 -12.67 13.97
C GLN A 13 -35.09 -12.53 12.57
N THR A 14 -35.45 -11.31 12.17
CA THR A 14 -36.03 -11.05 10.85
C THR A 14 -35.07 -11.39 9.72
N LEU A 15 -33.76 -11.19 9.90
CA LEU A 15 -32.72 -11.60 8.96
C LEU A 15 -32.66 -13.14 8.85
N PHE A 16 -32.64 -13.86 9.98
CA PHE A 16 -32.59 -15.34 9.96
C PHE A 16 -33.91 -16.00 9.56
N TYR A 17 -35.04 -15.32 9.64
CA TYR A 17 -36.30 -15.78 9.03
C TYR A 17 -36.36 -15.47 7.53
N SER A 18 -35.45 -14.65 7.00
CA SER A 18 -35.37 -14.37 5.57
C SER A 18 -34.61 -15.48 4.83
N PRO A 19 -35.17 -16.05 3.75
CA PRO A 19 -34.47 -17.01 2.91
C PRO A 19 -33.16 -16.47 2.31
N ILE A 20 -33.07 -15.15 2.09
CA ILE A 20 -31.92 -14.50 1.47
C ILE A 20 -30.67 -14.62 2.35
N ALA A 21 -30.81 -14.45 3.66
CA ALA A 21 -29.67 -14.55 4.58
C ALA A 21 -29.09 -15.98 4.60
N TRP A 22 -29.95 -17.00 4.65
CA TRP A 22 -29.54 -18.39 4.57
C TRP A 22 -28.89 -18.75 3.24
N LEU A 23 -29.46 -18.28 2.13
CA LEU A 23 -28.89 -18.47 0.81
C LEU A 23 -27.49 -17.86 0.73
N ILE A 24 -27.29 -16.64 1.25
CA ILE A 24 -25.97 -16.01 1.29
C ILE A 24 -25.00 -16.81 2.17
N LEU A 25 -25.42 -17.30 3.33
CA LEU A 25 -24.56 -18.14 4.18
C LEU A 25 -24.12 -19.43 3.48
N ILE A 26 -25.04 -20.11 2.80
CA ILE A 26 -24.74 -21.35 2.07
C ILE A 26 -23.76 -21.06 0.92
N ILE A 27 -24.05 -20.06 0.09
CA ILE A 27 -23.17 -19.71 -1.04
C ILE A 27 -21.81 -19.24 -0.53
N PHE A 28 -21.77 -18.39 0.50
CA PHE A 28 -20.52 -17.92 1.11
C PHE A 28 -19.67 -19.09 1.63
N THR A 29 -20.30 -20.04 2.33
CA THR A 29 -19.62 -21.24 2.85
C THR A 29 -19.06 -22.08 1.71
N PHE A 30 -19.85 -22.30 0.66
CA PHE A 30 -19.41 -23.07 -0.51
C PHE A 30 -18.26 -22.39 -1.26
N GLN A 31 -18.33 -21.08 -1.48
CA GLN A 31 -17.27 -20.32 -2.13
C GLN A 31 -15.97 -20.31 -1.32
N CYS A 32 -16.07 -20.17 0.02
CA CYS A 32 -14.92 -20.30 0.90
C CYS A 32 -14.33 -21.71 0.84
N SER A 33 -15.16 -22.75 0.87
CA SER A 33 -14.74 -24.15 0.75
C SER A 33 -14.01 -24.42 -0.56
N MET A 34 -14.59 -23.99 -1.68
CA MET A 34 -14.01 -24.18 -3.01
C MET A 34 -12.66 -23.47 -3.13
N THR A 35 -12.56 -22.23 -2.66
CA THR A 35 -11.31 -21.47 -2.68
C THR A 35 -10.25 -22.13 -1.82
N PHE A 36 -10.59 -22.46 -0.57
CA PHE A 36 -9.67 -23.09 0.36
C PHE A 36 -9.17 -24.47 -0.13
N SER A 37 -10.09 -25.30 -0.64
CA SER A 37 -9.75 -26.62 -1.19
C SER A 37 -8.86 -26.52 -2.43
N ASN A 38 -9.10 -25.54 -3.31
CA ASN A 38 -8.26 -25.30 -4.47
C ASN A 38 -6.83 -24.87 -4.08
N LEU A 39 -6.70 -24.03 -3.05
CA LEU A 39 -5.40 -23.59 -2.54
C LEU A 39 -4.62 -24.75 -1.90
N MET A 40 -5.29 -25.54 -1.03
CA MET A 40 -4.71 -26.75 -0.45
C MET A 40 -4.31 -27.75 -1.54
N GLY A 41 -5.16 -27.99 -2.53
CA GLY A 41 -4.85 -28.85 -3.68
C GLY A 41 -3.65 -28.36 -4.49
N GLY A 42 -3.48 -27.04 -4.63
CA GLY A 42 -2.29 -26.44 -5.23
C GLY A 42 -1.01 -26.71 -4.44
N MET A 43 -1.06 -26.62 -3.11
CA MET A 43 0.09 -26.90 -2.24
C MET A 43 0.49 -28.37 -2.26
N VAL A 44 -0.49 -29.28 -2.17
CA VAL A 44 -0.24 -30.73 -2.28
C VAL A 44 0.34 -31.08 -3.65
N ARG A 45 -0.15 -30.44 -4.71
CA ARG A 45 0.41 -30.63 -6.06
C ARG A 45 1.85 -30.14 -6.16
N SER A 46 2.17 -29.00 -5.57
CA SER A 46 3.54 -28.47 -5.51
C SER A 46 4.49 -29.46 -4.84
N GLU A 47 4.10 -29.99 -3.68
CA GLU A 47 4.85 -31.02 -2.95
C GLU A 47 5.01 -32.31 -3.77
N SER A 48 3.95 -32.78 -4.44
CA SER A 48 4.01 -33.97 -5.29
C SER A 48 4.98 -33.85 -6.47
N LEU A 49 5.23 -32.62 -6.93
CA LEU A 49 6.17 -32.31 -8.00
C LEU A 49 7.60 -32.10 -7.48
N GLY A 50 7.84 -32.27 -6.18
CA GLY A 50 9.13 -32.07 -5.54
C GLY A 50 9.47 -30.60 -5.26
N TYR A 51 8.53 -29.67 -5.45
CA TYR A 51 8.70 -28.28 -5.07
C TYR A 51 8.32 -28.10 -3.59
N GLY A 52 9.20 -27.45 -2.81
CA GLY A 52 8.89 -27.09 -1.43
C GLY A 52 7.81 -26.01 -1.35
N ASN A 53 6.96 -26.08 -0.31
CA ASN A 53 6.01 -25.02 0.02
C ASN A 53 6.63 -24.06 1.04
N TYR A 54 6.82 -22.80 0.64
CA TYR A 54 7.30 -21.73 1.53
C TYR A 54 6.14 -20.84 1.97
N ASN A 55 6.16 -20.37 3.22
CA ASN A 55 5.13 -19.48 3.80
C ASN A 55 3.68 -20.00 3.60
N ALA A 56 3.43 -21.27 3.93
CA ALA A 56 2.14 -21.92 3.70
C ALA A 56 0.94 -21.13 4.26
N THR A 57 1.06 -20.56 5.47
CA THR A 57 0.00 -19.73 6.07
C THR A 57 -0.36 -18.52 5.19
N LEU A 58 0.64 -17.75 4.77
CA LEU A 58 0.41 -16.59 3.89
C LEU A 58 -0.06 -17.02 2.50
N GLY A 59 0.38 -18.17 1.98
CA GLY A 59 -0.10 -18.71 0.72
C GLY A 59 -1.57 -19.13 0.74
N LEU A 60 -2.05 -19.67 1.88
CA LEU A 60 -3.45 -20.08 2.04
C LEU A 60 -4.39 -18.90 2.32
N TYR A 61 -3.98 -17.98 3.20
CA TYR A 61 -4.86 -16.93 3.69
C TYR A 61 -4.64 -15.58 2.99
N SER A 62 -3.40 -15.29 2.58
CA SER A 62 -2.96 -13.99 2.06
C SER A 62 -2.48 -14.07 0.61
N GLY A 63 -1.96 -12.96 0.09
CA GLY A 63 -1.46 -12.87 -1.27
C GLY A 63 -2.57 -12.76 -2.33
N MET A 64 -2.17 -12.80 -3.61
CA MET A 64 -3.07 -12.48 -4.73
C MET A 64 -4.22 -13.48 -4.90
N ARG A 65 -4.07 -14.72 -4.41
CA ARG A 65 -5.06 -15.79 -4.53
C ARG A 65 -5.53 -16.34 -3.18
N GLY A 66 -5.07 -15.79 -2.06
CA GLY A 66 -5.42 -16.28 -0.73
C GLY A 66 -6.91 -16.19 -0.42
N LEU A 67 -7.36 -17.03 0.52
CA LEU A 67 -8.76 -17.12 0.94
C LEU A 67 -9.32 -15.75 1.34
N PHE A 68 -8.58 -14.96 2.14
CA PHE A 68 -9.08 -13.67 2.60
C PHE A 68 -9.20 -12.65 1.48
N THR A 69 -8.28 -12.66 0.52
CA THR A 69 -8.34 -11.80 -0.68
C THR A 69 -9.57 -12.14 -1.54
N ALA A 70 -9.88 -13.43 -1.71
CA ALA A 70 -11.10 -13.86 -2.39
C ALA A 70 -12.37 -13.42 -1.63
N VAL A 71 -12.38 -13.60 -0.30
CA VAL A 71 -13.48 -13.16 0.56
C VAL A 71 -13.72 -11.66 0.46
N GLN A 72 -12.67 -10.82 0.45
CA GLN A 72 -12.82 -9.36 0.23
C GLN A 72 -13.63 -9.04 -1.03
N SER A 73 -13.39 -9.80 -2.10
CA SER A 73 -14.08 -9.65 -3.38
C SER A 73 -15.55 -10.08 -3.30
N TYR A 74 -15.85 -11.16 -2.57
CA TYR A 74 -17.23 -11.63 -2.38
C TYR A 74 -18.06 -10.69 -1.49
N LEU A 75 -17.46 -10.15 -0.43
CA LEU A 75 -18.12 -9.24 0.51
C LEU A 75 -18.63 -7.98 -0.17
N TYR A 76 -17.91 -7.49 -1.19
CA TYR A 76 -18.33 -6.35 -2.00
C TYR A 76 -19.74 -6.53 -2.60
N LEU A 77 -20.09 -7.76 -3.02
CA LEU A 77 -21.41 -8.09 -3.59
C LEU A 77 -22.44 -8.45 -2.52
N TYR A 78 -22.03 -9.14 -1.46
CA TYR A 78 -22.96 -9.72 -0.47
C TYR A 78 -23.53 -8.70 0.50
N ILE A 79 -22.71 -7.75 0.97
CA ILE A 79 -23.15 -6.79 1.98
C ILE A 79 -24.26 -5.86 1.46
N PRO A 80 -24.22 -5.34 0.22
CA PRO A 80 -25.34 -4.62 -0.38
C PRO A 80 -26.66 -5.40 -0.36
N LEU A 81 -26.64 -6.70 -0.66
CA LEU A 81 -27.84 -7.56 -0.66
C LEU A 81 -28.41 -7.78 0.75
N LEU A 82 -27.55 -7.90 1.76
CA LEU A 82 -27.99 -8.07 3.14
C LEU A 82 -28.54 -6.76 3.74
N THR A 83 -27.92 -5.63 3.37
CA THR A 83 -28.25 -4.32 3.96
C THR A 83 -29.40 -3.61 3.26
N MET A 84 -29.74 -4.00 2.03
CA MET A 84 -30.72 -3.29 1.21
C MET A 84 -32.08 -3.15 1.89
N SER A 85 -32.51 -4.16 2.67
CA SER A 85 -33.85 -4.21 3.28
C SER A 85 -33.93 -3.59 4.68
N LEU A 86 -32.81 -3.19 5.29
CA LEU A 86 -32.77 -2.76 6.69
C LEU A 86 -33.70 -1.58 6.98
N MET A 87 -33.69 -0.56 6.12
CA MET A 87 -34.55 0.63 6.24
C MET A 87 -35.58 0.72 5.12
N SER A 88 -35.20 0.37 3.89
CA SER A 88 -36.07 0.51 2.71
C SER A 88 -37.36 -0.30 2.84
N ARG A 89 -37.34 -1.45 3.52
CA ARG A 89 -38.53 -2.27 3.78
C ARG A 89 -39.54 -1.54 4.67
N GLU A 90 -39.08 -0.84 5.70
CA GLU A 90 -39.95 -0.08 6.60
C GLU A 90 -40.49 1.19 5.94
N LEU A 91 -39.68 1.81 5.09
CA LEU A 91 -40.08 2.95 4.27
C LEU A 91 -41.10 2.57 3.20
N GLY A 92 -40.90 1.44 2.51
CA GLY A 92 -41.78 0.93 1.47
C GLY A 92 -43.11 0.40 2.02
N SER A 93 -43.10 -0.26 3.18
CA SER A 93 -44.33 -0.75 3.85
C SER A 93 -45.09 0.33 4.61
N GLY A 94 -44.51 1.52 4.81
CA GLY A 94 -45.10 2.60 5.62
C GLY A 94 -45.05 2.36 7.14
N SER A 95 -44.55 1.21 7.59
CA SER A 95 -44.40 0.87 9.01
C SER A 95 -43.45 1.80 9.76
N ILE A 96 -42.61 2.56 9.05
CA ILE A 96 -41.77 3.62 9.63
C ILE A 96 -42.59 4.65 10.46
N LYS A 97 -43.87 4.87 10.12
CA LYS A 97 -44.75 5.76 10.89
C LYS A 97 -45.00 5.22 12.31
N LEU A 98 -45.14 3.92 12.47
CA LEU A 98 -45.33 3.27 13.77
C LEU A 98 -44.07 3.40 14.63
N LEU A 99 -42.89 3.25 14.01
CA LEU A 99 -41.61 3.48 14.67
C LEU A 99 -41.44 4.92 15.15
N TYR A 100 -41.87 5.91 14.37
CA TYR A 100 -41.81 7.32 14.78
C TYR A 100 -42.80 7.70 15.89
N SER A 101 -43.95 7.03 15.97
CA SER A 101 -44.92 7.21 17.05
C SER A 101 -44.49 6.52 18.35
N SER A 102 -43.56 5.56 18.27
CA SER A 102 -42.97 4.94 19.45
C SER A 102 -41.95 5.87 20.14
N PRO A 103 -41.74 5.76 21.47
CA PRO A 103 -40.78 6.57 22.22
C PRO A 103 -39.33 6.10 21.98
N VAL A 104 -38.94 5.95 20.72
CA VAL A 104 -37.62 5.50 20.28
C VAL A 104 -36.93 6.62 19.51
N THR A 105 -35.67 6.86 19.85
CA THR A 105 -34.85 7.89 19.18
C THR A 105 -34.29 7.36 17.86
N ASN A 106 -34.06 8.25 16.88
CA ASN A 106 -33.47 7.86 15.59
C ASN A 106 -32.11 7.18 15.74
N TRP A 107 -31.32 7.60 16.74
CA TRP A 107 -30.07 6.97 17.14
C TRP A 107 -30.26 5.50 17.53
N GLN A 108 -31.27 5.20 18.34
CA GLN A 108 -31.54 3.83 18.80
C GLN A 108 -31.98 2.92 17.65
N ILE A 109 -32.73 3.45 16.67
CA ILE A 109 -33.16 2.69 15.49
C ILE A 109 -31.95 2.31 14.63
N ILE A 110 -31.12 3.29 14.25
CA ILE A 110 -29.94 3.08 13.40
C ILE A 110 -28.91 2.19 14.08
N LEU A 111 -28.56 2.47 15.34
CA LEU A 111 -27.59 1.64 16.07
C LEU A 111 -28.11 0.22 16.32
N GLY A 112 -29.42 0.05 16.51
CA GLY A 112 -30.04 -1.28 16.67
C GLY A 112 -29.92 -2.12 15.39
N LYS A 113 -30.27 -1.54 14.23
CA LYS A 113 -30.14 -2.18 12.92
C LYS A 113 -28.68 -2.42 12.52
N TYR A 114 -27.79 -1.52 12.90
CA TYR A 114 -26.36 -1.72 12.68
C TYR A 114 -25.80 -2.86 13.53
N ALA A 115 -26.20 -2.95 14.80
CA ALA A 115 -25.77 -4.01 15.71
C ALA A 115 -26.22 -5.40 15.24
N SER A 116 -27.41 -5.54 14.64
CA SER A 116 -27.81 -6.83 14.05
C SER A 116 -26.89 -7.25 12.89
N MET A 117 -26.48 -6.29 12.06
CA MET A 117 -25.50 -6.54 11.00
C MET A 117 -24.11 -6.88 11.53
N MET A 118 -23.67 -6.29 12.64
CA MET A 118 -22.41 -6.65 13.29
C MET A 118 -22.41 -8.10 13.79
N VAL A 119 -23.53 -8.56 14.35
CA VAL A 119 -23.67 -9.96 14.78
C VAL A 119 -23.69 -10.90 13.57
N TYR A 120 -24.40 -10.55 12.50
CA TYR A 120 -24.37 -11.33 11.26
C TYR A 120 -22.96 -11.38 10.64
N ALA A 121 -22.20 -10.29 10.71
CA ALA A 121 -20.80 -10.25 10.31
C ALA A 121 -19.94 -11.24 11.11
N LEU A 122 -20.16 -11.35 12.43
CA LEU A 122 -19.48 -12.36 13.25
C LEU A 122 -19.81 -13.79 12.82
N VAL A 123 -21.04 -14.06 12.37
CA VAL A 123 -21.42 -15.38 11.82
C VAL A 123 -20.64 -15.69 10.54
N LEU A 124 -20.48 -14.71 9.63
CA LEU A 124 -19.63 -14.87 8.44
C LEU A 124 -18.17 -15.12 8.80
N ILE A 125 -17.62 -14.39 9.78
CA ILE A 125 -16.26 -14.64 10.27
C ILE A 125 -16.16 -16.02 10.95
N GLY A 126 -17.20 -16.48 11.62
CA GLY A 126 -17.29 -17.82 12.20
C GLY A 126 -17.14 -18.93 11.15
N VAL A 127 -17.69 -18.74 9.95
CA VAL A 127 -17.46 -19.66 8.82
C VAL A 127 -15.99 -19.72 8.43
N LEU A 128 -15.29 -18.57 8.38
CA LEU A 128 -13.84 -18.53 8.11
C LEU A 128 -13.02 -19.17 9.23
N MET A 129 -13.48 -19.06 10.46
CA MET A 129 -12.85 -19.67 11.63
C MET A 129 -12.82 -21.21 11.53
N ILE A 130 -13.86 -21.84 10.98
CA ILE A 130 -13.88 -23.30 10.77
C ILE A 130 -12.72 -23.75 9.85
N TYR A 131 -12.50 -23.04 8.74
CA TYR A 131 -11.38 -23.35 7.84
C TYR A 131 -10.02 -23.10 8.50
N SER A 132 -9.94 -22.11 9.39
CA SER A 132 -8.74 -21.79 10.15
C SER A 132 -8.41 -22.84 11.20
N ILE A 133 -9.43 -23.40 11.86
CA ILE A 133 -9.27 -24.54 12.76
C ILE A 133 -8.76 -25.76 11.97
N TYR A 134 -9.34 -26.05 10.80
CA TYR A 134 -8.84 -27.14 9.96
C TYR A 134 -7.38 -26.93 9.53
N ALA A 135 -7.02 -25.72 9.08
CA ALA A 135 -5.64 -25.42 8.71
C ALA A 135 -4.65 -25.57 9.88
N ALA A 136 -5.07 -25.33 11.12
CA ALA A 136 -4.22 -25.51 12.30
C ALA A 136 -3.83 -26.99 12.53
N PHE A 137 -4.63 -27.93 12.04
CA PHE A 137 -4.28 -29.35 12.07
C PHE A 137 -3.52 -29.81 10.82
N ALA A 138 -3.72 -29.14 9.68
CA ALA A 138 -3.13 -29.54 8.39
C ALA A 138 -1.75 -28.92 8.13
N VAL A 139 -1.52 -27.69 8.59
CA VAL A 139 -0.28 -26.94 8.35
C VAL A 139 0.55 -26.93 9.61
N LYS A 140 1.79 -27.40 9.51
CA LYS A 140 2.76 -27.31 10.60
C LYS A 140 3.15 -25.85 10.84
N ASP A 141 3.19 -25.43 12.10
CA ASP A 141 3.58 -24.09 12.54
C ASP A 141 2.74 -22.98 11.86
N LEU A 142 1.41 -23.08 12.03
CA LEU A 142 0.46 -22.09 11.49
C LEU A 142 0.59 -20.74 12.22
N ASP A 143 0.72 -19.67 11.45
CA ASP A 143 0.80 -18.29 11.96
C ASP A 143 -0.60 -17.76 12.35
N ILE A 144 -1.07 -18.18 13.54
CA ILE A 144 -2.38 -17.84 14.09
C ILE A 144 -2.57 -16.30 14.21
N PRO A 145 -1.59 -15.52 14.70
CA PRO A 145 -1.74 -14.06 14.76
C PRO A 145 -2.05 -13.41 13.40
N VAL A 146 -1.44 -13.87 12.31
CA VAL A 146 -1.74 -13.36 10.95
C VAL A 146 -3.18 -13.66 10.55
N ILE A 147 -3.67 -14.87 10.84
CA ILE A 147 -5.05 -15.27 10.54
C ILE A 147 -6.04 -14.39 11.30
N LEU A 148 -5.80 -14.17 12.60
CA LEU A 148 -6.65 -13.31 13.43
C LEU A 148 -6.61 -11.85 12.97
N SER A 149 -5.45 -11.34 12.59
CA SER A 149 -5.30 -10.01 11.97
C SER A 149 -6.14 -9.90 10.70
N GLY A 150 -6.04 -10.87 9.80
CA GLY A 150 -6.82 -10.90 8.56
C GLY A 150 -8.33 -10.96 8.81
N MET A 151 -8.78 -11.79 9.75
CA MET A 151 -10.19 -11.86 10.16
C MET A 151 -10.69 -10.54 10.75
N LEU A 152 -9.88 -9.86 11.58
CA LEU A 152 -10.20 -8.54 12.10
C LEU A 152 -10.37 -7.53 10.97
N GLY A 153 -9.46 -7.52 9.99
CA GLY A 153 -9.55 -6.66 8.81
C GLY A 153 -10.82 -6.91 7.99
N LEU A 154 -11.16 -8.17 7.75
CA LEU A 154 -12.41 -8.56 7.07
C LEU A 154 -13.65 -8.15 7.88
N TYR A 155 -13.63 -8.32 9.20
CA TYR A 155 -14.73 -7.92 10.07
C TYR A 155 -14.98 -6.41 10.01
N LEU A 156 -13.93 -5.60 10.10
CA LEU A 156 -14.01 -4.15 9.99
C LEU A 156 -14.51 -3.71 8.60
N LEU A 157 -14.07 -4.40 7.54
CA LEU A 157 -14.55 -4.17 6.18
C LEU A 157 -16.05 -4.43 6.05
N ILE A 158 -16.55 -5.57 6.57
CA ILE A 158 -17.98 -5.89 6.59
C ILE A 158 -18.76 -4.81 7.35
N CYS A 159 -18.23 -4.39 8.50
CA CYS A 159 -18.84 -3.36 9.33
C CYS A 159 -18.94 -2.00 8.61
N ALA A 160 -17.92 -1.62 7.84
CA ALA A 160 -17.94 -0.41 7.02
C ALA A 160 -18.94 -0.51 5.86
N TYR A 161 -18.93 -1.62 5.12
CA TYR A 161 -19.90 -1.86 4.05
C TYR A 161 -21.34 -1.89 4.58
N ALA A 162 -21.55 -2.44 5.78
CA ALA A 162 -22.87 -2.47 6.41
C ALA A 162 -23.35 -1.08 6.82
N ALA A 163 -22.47 -0.20 7.31
CA ALA A 163 -22.80 1.18 7.62
C ALA A 163 -23.20 1.97 6.35
N ILE A 164 -22.46 1.80 5.26
CA ILE A 164 -22.75 2.41 3.95
C ILE A 164 -24.10 1.90 3.42
N GLY A 165 -24.32 0.59 3.46
CA GLY A 165 -25.57 -0.02 3.01
C GLY A 165 -26.79 0.41 3.82
N LEU A 166 -26.63 0.53 5.15
CA LEU A 166 -27.69 1.04 6.03
C LEU A 166 -28.04 2.50 5.69
N PHE A 167 -27.04 3.35 5.42
CA PHE A 167 -27.27 4.71 4.97
C PHE A 167 -28.03 4.74 3.64
N MET A 168 -27.59 3.97 2.64
CA MET A 168 -28.26 3.91 1.34
C MET A 168 -29.68 3.38 1.41
N SER A 169 -29.93 2.37 2.25
CA SER A 169 -31.26 1.85 2.54
C SER A 169 -32.19 2.91 3.16
N SER A 170 -31.65 3.91 3.85
CA SER A 170 -32.45 5.02 4.43
C SER A 170 -32.86 6.09 3.40
N LEU A 171 -32.19 6.14 2.24
CA LEU A 171 -32.45 7.14 1.21
C LEU A 171 -33.69 6.81 0.38
N THR A 172 -33.92 5.52 0.11
CA THR A 172 -34.96 5.02 -0.80
C THR A 172 -35.92 4.05 -0.13
N SER A 173 -37.15 3.98 -0.63
CA SER A 173 -38.15 2.98 -0.22
C SER A 173 -38.03 1.65 -0.99
N TYR A 174 -37.20 1.61 -2.04
CA TYR A 174 -37.05 0.44 -2.90
C TYR A 174 -35.75 -0.30 -2.61
N GLN A 175 -35.85 -1.58 -2.24
CA GLN A 175 -34.70 -2.44 -1.87
C GLN A 175 -33.64 -2.52 -2.96
N ILE A 176 -34.03 -2.78 -4.20
CA ILE A 176 -33.08 -2.92 -5.31
C ILE A 176 -32.30 -1.62 -5.54
N VAL A 177 -32.98 -0.47 -5.47
CA VAL A 177 -32.32 0.85 -5.60
C VAL A 177 -31.33 1.09 -4.46
N ALA A 178 -31.65 0.64 -3.24
CA ALA A 178 -30.72 0.73 -2.11
C ALA A 178 -29.47 -0.14 -2.32
N ALA A 179 -29.65 -1.37 -2.82
CA ALA A 179 -28.54 -2.28 -3.12
C ALA A 179 -27.61 -1.70 -4.21
N VAL A 180 -28.18 -1.26 -5.33
CA VAL A 180 -27.44 -0.66 -6.45
C VAL A 180 -26.74 0.64 -6.01
N GLY A 181 -27.42 1.47 -5.21
CA GLY A 181 -26.81 2.68 -4.66
C GLY A 181 -25.63 2.38 -3.72
N THR A 182 -25.74 1.31 -2.91
CA THR A 182 -24.63 0.85 -2.06
C THR A 182 -23.45 0.40 -2.91
N LEU A 183 -23.68 -0.43 -3.92
CA LEU A 183 -22.64 -0.86 -4.86
C LEU A 183 -21.98 0.32 -5.58
N ALA A 184 -22.76 1.33 -5.99
CA ALA A 184 -22.23 2.54 -6.63
C ALA A 184 -21.29 3.31 -5.68
N ILE A 185 -21.66 3.49 -4.41
CA ILE A 185 -20.78 4.15 -3.43
C ILE A 185 -19.54 3.31 -3.16
N LEU A 186 -19.67 2.00 -2.99
CA LEU A 186 -18.52 1.11 -2.80
C LEU A 186 -17.58 1.15 -4.00
N ALA A 187 -18.10 1.20 -5.23
CA ALA A 187 -17.31 1.37 -6.45
C ALA A 187 -16.54 2.69 -6.40
N VAL A 188 -17.23 3.81 -6.11
CA VAL A 188 -16.59 5.12 -5.99
C VAL A 188 -15.48 5.08 -4.94
N LEU A 189 -15.72 4.56 -3.74
CA LEU A 189 -14.70 4.44 -2.69
C LEU A 189 -13.54 3.50 -3.05
N SER A 190 -13.75 2.55 -3.95
CA SER A 190 -12.70 1.62 -4.40
C SER A 190 -11.83 2.23 -5.51
N TYR A 191 -12.43 3.04 -6.39
CA TYR A 191 -11.75 3.63 -7.55
C TYR A 191 -11.32 5.09 -7.35
N VAL A 192 -11.76 5.76 -6.29
CA VAL A 192 -11.47 7.17 -6.01
C VAL A 192 -9.97 7.47 -6.00
N LYS A 193 -9.13 6.51 -5.59
CA LYS A 193 -7.66 6.62 -5.57
C LYS A 193 -7.02 6.97 -6.92
N GLY A 194 -7.74 6.82 -8.04
CA GLY A 194 -7.24 7.13 -9.38
C GLY A 194 -7.78 8.44 -9.96
N LEU A 195 -8.66 9.15 -9.26
CA LEU A 195 -9.32 10.35 -9.78
C LEU A 195 -8.44 11.59 -9.57
N TRP A 196 -8.30 12.44 -10.60
CA TRP A 196 -7.67 13.77 -10.51
C TRP A 196 -6.27 13.78 -9.85
N GLN A 197 -5.44 12.78 -10.20
CA GLN A 197 -4.14 12.57 -9.56
C GLN A 197 -3.10 13.66 -9.88
N GLU A 198 -3.40 14.55 -10.82
CA GLU A 198 -2.58 15.70 -11.20
C GLU A 198 -2.58 16.82 -10.12
N ILE A 199 -3.66 16.94 -9.35
CA ILE A 199 -3.80 17.98 -8.32
C ILE A 199 -3.40 17.39 -6.97
N ASP A 200 -2.29 17.86 -6.39
CA ASP A 200 -1.72 17.35 -5.13
C ASP A 200 -2.75 17.23 -4.00
N LEU A 201 -3.53 18.29 -3.76
CA LEU A 201 -4.56 18.29 -2.69
C LEU A 201 -5.66 17.25 -2.94
N VAL A 202 -6.13 17.14 -4.19
CA VAL A 202 -7.20 16.18 -4.54
C VAL A 202 -6.66 14.76 -4.48
N ARG A 203 -5.42 14.54 -4.95
CA ARG A 203 -4.72 13.25 -4.88
C ARG A 203 -4.63 12.74 -3.44
N ASP A 204 -4.25 13.60 -2.51
CA ASP A 204 -4.06 13.19 -1.11
C ASP A 204 -5.40 12.89 -0.42
N ILE A 205 -6.44 13.69 -0.69
CA ILE A 205 -7.79 13.44 -0.17
C ILE A 205 -8.38 12.16 -0.77
N THR A 206 -8.28 11.99 -2.09
CA THR A 206 -8.84 10.82 -2.80
C THR A 206 -8.14 9.53 -2.41
N PHE A 207 -6.83 9.58 -2.19
CA PHE A 207 -6.06 8.45 -1.69
C PHE A 207 -6.48 8.07 -0.27
N TRP A 208 -6.66 9.06 0.62
CA TRP A 208 -7.12 8.80 1.98
C TRP A 208 -8.55 8.23 2.00
N LEU A 209 -9.44 8.74 1.15
CA LEU A 209 -10.84 8.31 1.09
C LEU A 209 -11.01 6.92 0.46
N ALA A 210 -9.96 6.38 -0.17
CA ALA A 210 -10.00 5.07 -0.77
C ALA A 210 -10.07 3.95 0.30
N ILE A 211 -11.03 3.05 0.14
CA ILE A 211 -11.15 1.85 0.98
C ILE A 211 -10.22 0.73 0.52
N ASP A 212 -9.84 0.77 -0.76
CA ASP A 212 -8.99 -0.22 -1.40
C ASP A 212 -7.58 -0.27 -0.76
N GLY A 213 -7.08 -1.49 -0.53
CA GLY A 213 -5.77 -1.74 0.06
C GLY A 213 -5.74 -1.73 1.60
N ARG A 214 -6.66 -1.04 2.29
CA ARG A 214 -6.64 -0.93 3.76
C ARG A 214 -6.90 -2.26 4.46
N ALA A 215 -7.93 -3.00 4.06
CA ALA A 215 -8.15 -4.37 4.54
C ALA A 215 -7.05 -5.34 4.11
N GLY A 216 -6.34 -5.03 3.02
CA GLY A 216 -5.21 -5.82 2.51
C GLY A 216 -4.01 -5.84 3.47
N GLU A 217 -3.72 -4.74 4.16
CA GLU A 217 -2.65 -4.69 5.17
C GLU A 217 -2.92 -5.67 6.32
N PHE A 218 -4.15 -5.72 6.83
CA PHE A 218 -4.56 -6.69 7.85
C PHE A 218 -4.42 -8.14 7.37
N VAL A 219 -4.83 -8.42 6.12
CA VAL A 219 -4.72 -9.74 5.48
C VAL A 219 -3.25 -10.15 5.26
N ARG A 220 -2.33 -9.19 5.13
CA ARG A 220 -0.88 -9.43 5.11
C ARG A 220 -0.28 -9.60 6.51
N GLY A 221 -1.09 -9.51 7.56
CA GLY A 221 -0.64 -9.65 8.95
C GLY A 221 -0.14 -8.34 9.56
N LEU A 222 -0.48 -7.18 9.01
CA LEU A 222 -0.08 -5.89 9.55
C LEU A 222 -1.29 -5.08 10.03
N ILE A 223 -1.33 -4.80 11.33
CA ILE A 223 -2.36 -3.96 11.94
C ILE A 223 -1.78 -2.55 12.08
N CYS A 224 -2.29 -1.60 11.31
CA CYS A 224 -1.93 -0.18 11.42
C CYS A 224 -3.06 0.62 12.09
N SER A 225 -2.71 1.53 13.01
CA SER A 225 -3.68 2.41 13.69
C SER A 225 -4.46 3.26 12.68
N GLU A 226 -3.80 3.75 11.63
CA GLU A 226 -4.41 4.51 10.55
C GLU A 226 -5.57 3.78 9.90
N ASP A 227 -5.40 2.49 9.60
CA ASP A 227 -6.42 1.71 8.89
C ASP A 227 -7.58 1.32 9.82
N VAL A 228 -7.31 1.02 11.10
CA VAL A 228 -8.36 0.84 12.12
C VAL A 228 -9.17 2.12 12.29
N ILE A 229 -8.49 3.26 12.46
CA ILE A 229 -9.14 4.58 12.63
C ILE A 229 -9.96 4.92 11.39
N TYR A 230 -9.46 4.65 10.19
CA TYR A 230 -10.22 4.86 8.96
C TYR A 230 -11.53 4.08 8.94
N PHE A 231 -11.52 2.79 9.27
CA PHE A 231 -12.75 2.00 9.32
C PHE A 231 -13.75 2.58 10.34
N LEU A 232 -13.28 3.00 11.51
CA LEU A 232 -14.12 3.65 12.52
C LEU A 232 -14.69 5.00 12.03
N ILE A 233 -13.90 5.80 11.32
CA ILE A 233 -14.35 7.07 10.72
C ILE A 233 -15.43 6.81 9.66
N VAL A 234 -15.21 5.86 8.75
CA VAL A 234 -16.19 5.53 7.70
C VAL A 234 -17.50 4.99 8.32
N ILE A 235 -17.40 4.09 9.30
CA ILE A 235 -18.57 3.59 10.03
C ILE A 235 -19.33 4.76 10.68
N GLY A 236 -18.61 5.61 11.42
CA GLY A 236 -19.17 6.79 12.05
C GLY A 236 -19.87 7.70 11.04
N LEU A 237 -19.15 8.13 10.00
CA LEU A 237 -19.62 9.01 8.93
C LEU A 237 -20.98 8.55 8.38
N PHE A 238 -21.09 7.32 7.92
CA PHE A 238 -22.32 6.82 7.31
C PHE A 238 -23.45 6.59 8.32
N LEU A 239 -23.15 6.19 9.56
CA LEU A 239 -24.15 6.09 10.63
C LEU A 239 -24.71 7.46 11.03
N PHE A 240 -23.86 8.48 11.19
CA PHE A 240 -24.27 9.86 11.46
C PHE A 240 -25.13 10.41 10.30
N MET A 241 -24.73 10.16 9.05
CA MET A 241 -25.52 10.54 7.87
C MET A 241 -26.89 9.86 7.86
N ALA A 242 -26.99 8.57 8.24
CA ALA A 242 -28.26 7.85 8.34
C ALA A 242 -29.17 8.42 9.43
N VAL A 243 -28.61 8.81 10.57
CA VAL A 243 -29.36 9.48 11.64
C VAL A 243 -29.87 10.85 11.20
N ILE A 244 -29.04 11.67 10.55
CA ILE A 244 -29.43 12.97 10.01
C ILE A 244 -30.55 12.80 8.98
N ARG A 245 -30.47 11.79 8.11
CA ARG A 245 -31.51 11.49 7.12
C ARG A 245 -32.86 11.19 7.77
N LEU A 246 -32.88 10.36 8.81
CA LEU A 246 -34.11 10.07 9.56
C LEU A 246 -34.65 11.31 10.29
N GLN A 247 -33.78 12.13 10.87
CA GLN A 247 -34.19 13.39 11.52
C GLN A 247 -34.83 14.35 10.52
N SER A 248 -34.22 14.52 9.35
CA SER A 248 -34.73 15.38 8.27
C SER A 248 -36.08 14.91 7.73
N ARG A 249 -36.35 13.59 7.72
CA ARG A 249 -37.69 13.06 7.36
C ARG A 249 -38.74 13.32 8.44
N ARG A 250 -38.33 13.38 9.71
CA ARG A 250 -39.23 13.58 10.87
C ARG A 250 -39.51 15.06 11.15
N GLN A 251 -38.52 15.93 10.95
CA GLN A 251 -38.58 17.36 11.23
C GLN A 251 -38.45 18.15 9.93
N LYS A 252 -39.45 18.99 9.62
CA LYS A 252 -39.32 20.01 8.58
C LYS A 252 -38.21 20.97 8.98
N SER A 253 -37.09 20.89 8.28
CA SER A 253 -35.90 21.70 8.49
C SER A 253 -35.51 22.30 7.14
N SER A 254 -35.02 23.54 7.16
CA SER A 254 -34.54 24.20 5.93
C SER A 254 -33.44 23.37 5.28
N TRP A 255 -33.40 23.36 3.95
CA TRP A 255 -32.37 22.67 3.18
C TRP A 255 -30.96 23.08 3.60
N ALA A 256 -30.75 24.37 3.89
CA ALA A 256 -29.45 24.89 4.36
C ALA A 256 -29.00 24.28 5.69
N VAL A 257 -29.94 24.08 6.63
CA VAL A 257 -29.64 23.44 7.92
C VAL A 257 -29.26 21.98 7.74
N ASN A 258 -29.96 21.27 6.86
CA ASN A 258 -29.63 19.87 6.55
C ASN A 258 -28.28 19.75 5.85
N PHE A 259 -28.01 20.60 4.85
CA PHE A 259 -26.72 20.65 4.17
C PHE A 259 -25.59 20.95 5.16
N GLY A 260 -25.76 21.94 6.04
CA GLY A 260 -24.78 22.26 7.09
C GLY A 260 -24.47 21.08 8.01
N LYS A 261 -25.49 20.31 8.43
CA LYS A 261 -25.28 19.09 9.22
C LYS A 261 -24.42 18.06 8.49
N TYR A 262 -24.72 17.79 7.21
CA TYR A 262 -23.91 16.85 6.41
C TYR A 262 -22.47 17.37 6.22
N ALA A 263 -22.30 18.66 5.92
CA ALA A 263 -21.00 19.28 5.73
C ALA A 263 -20.12 19.19 7.00
N VAL A 264 -20.70 19.40 8.19
CA VAL A 264 -19.99 19.25 9.46
C VAL A 264 -19.51 17.81 9.68
N VAL A 265 -20.34 16.80 9.40
CA VAL A 265 -19.94 15.40 9.55
C VAL A 265 -18.79 15.06 8.60
N TRP A 266 -18.86 15.50 7.34
CA TRP A 266 -17.77 15.32 6.37
C TRP A 266 -16.49 16.03 6.79
N PHE A 267 -16.58 17.28 7.26
CA PHE A 267 -15.43 18.04 7.72
C PHE A 267 -14.74 17.36 8.90
N VAL A 268 -15.51 16.91 9.91
CA VAL A 268 -14.98 16.20 11.07
C VAL A 268 -14.31 14.89 10.65
N ALA A 269 -14.94 14.11 9.75
CA ALA A 269 -14.37 12.86 9.25
C ALA A 269 -13.04 13.09 8.51
N LEU A 270 -12.98 14.09 7.61
CA LEU A 270 -11.76 14.46 6.88
C LEU A 270 -10.67 15.00 7.81
N PHE A 271 -11.05 15.79 8.82
CA PHE A 271 -10.11 16.35 9.79
C PHE A 271 -9.45 15.26 10.66
N ILE A 272 -10.25 14.36 11.23
CA ILE A 272 -9.73 13.21 12.00
C ILE A 272 -8.90 12.31 11.08
N GLY A 273 -9.36 12.10 9.85
CA GLY A 273 -8.64 11.36 8.82
C GLY A 273 -7.25 11.90 8.55
N TYR A 274 -7.15 13.20 8.30
CA TYR A 274 -5.90 13.91 8.08
C TYR A 274 -4.95 13.87 9.27
N LEU A 275 -5.48 13.98 10.50
CA LEU A 275 -4.66 13.83 11.69
C LEU A 275 -4.13 12.39 11.81
N SER A 276 -4.98 11.39 11.59
CA SER A 276 -4.60 9.97 11.70
C SER A 276 -3.58 9.49 10.66
N SER A 277 -3.51 10.15 9.50
CA SER A 277 -2.54 9.80 8.43
C SER A 277 -1.15 10.40 8.64
N ARG A 278 -0.94 11.18 9.70
CA ARG A 278 0.39 11.72 10.02
C ARG A 278 1.33 10.60 10.47
N PRO A 279 2.52 10.47 9.86
CA PRO A 279 3.48 9.41 10.21
C PRO A 279 3.82 9.36 11.70
N SER A 280 3.89 10.51 12.38
CA SER A 280 4.18 10.60 13.81
C SER A 280 3.10 10.01 14.74
N LEU A 281 1.87 9.85 14.25
CA LEU A 281 0.75 9.26 15.00
C LEU A 281 0.49 7.81 14.59
N MET A 282 1.31 7.25 13.69
CA MET A 282 1.16 5.91 13.17
C MET A 282 1.73 4.89 14.14
N SER A 283 0.87 4.05 14.70
CA SER A 283 1.25 2.87 15.46
C SER A 283 0.97 1.64 14.62
N PHE A 284 1.81 0.62 14.70
CA PHE A 284 1.63 -0.60 13.95
C PHE A 284 1.99 -1.82 14.79
N TYR A 285 1.39 -2.95 14.44
CA TYR A 285 1.69 -4.25 14.99
C TYR A 285 1.80 -5.24 13.83
N ASP A 286 3.00 -5.79 13.65
CA ASP A 286 3.25 -6.86 12.68
C ASP A 286 2.99 -8.21 13.36
N ALA A 287 1.89 -8.84 12.94
CA ALA A 287 1.44 -10.12 13.43
C ALA A 287 2.21 -11.28 12.81
N THR A 288 2.99 -11.07 11.74
CA THR A 288 3.78 -12.15 11.14
C THR A 288 4.85 -12.65 12.11
N GLU A 289 5.04 -13.97 12.15
CA GLU A 289 6.02 -14.63 13.01
C GLU A 289 7.45 -14.17 12.69
N THR A 290 7.77 -14.09 11.40
CA THR A 290 9.10 -13.67 10.90
C THR A 290 9.24 -12.17 10.68
N LYS A 291 8.26 -11.35 11.13
CA LYS A 291 8.26 -9.89 11.00
C LYS A 291 8.48 -9.39 9.57
N GLN A 292 7.86 -10.05 8.59
CA GLN A 292 8.03 -9.77 7.15
C GLN A 292 7.50 -8.39 6.73
N ASN A 293 6.63 -7.76 7.52
CA ASN A 293 6.08 -6.44 7.22
C ASN A 293 6.82 -5.30 7.97
N THR A 294 7.90 -5.63 8.68
CA THR A 294 8.71 -4.73 9.49
C THR A 294 10.16 -4.79 9.02
N LEU A 295 10.90 -3.68 9.16
CA LEU A 295 12.32 -3.66 8.88
C LEU A 295 13.06 -4.66 9.80
N THR A 296 14.10 -5.30 9.27
CA THR A 296 14.99 -6.14 10.08
C THR A 296 15.67 -5.32 11.18
N GLN A 297 16.09 -5.99 12.26
CA GLN A 297 16.74 -5.32 13.39
C GLN A 297 17.96 -4.50 12.95
N ASN A 298 18.77 -5.02 12.04
CA ASN A 298 19.93 -4.31 11.50
C ASN A 298 19.52 -2.99 10.82
N SER A 299 18.45 -3.01 10.03
CA SER A 299 17.92 -1.81 9.36
C SER A 299 17.35 -0.81 10.35
N GLN A 300 16.67 -1.29 11.40
CA GLN A 300 16.19 -0.43 12.50
C GLN A 300 17.36 0.26 13.22
N ASP A 301 18.45 -0.47 13.51
CA ASP A 301 19.62 0.08 14.17
C ASP A 301 20.33 1.14 13.30
N ILE A 302 20.37 0.94 11.98
CA ILE A 302 20.91 1.93 11.03
C ILE A 302 20.03 3.19 11.03
N VAL A 303 18.71 3.02 11.01
CA VAL A 303 17.76 4.14 11.03
C VAL A 303 17.82 4.90 12.36
N ALA A 304 17.97 4.20 13.48
CA ALA A 304 18.08 4.80 14.81
C ALA A 304 19.34 5.68 14.96
N ARG A 305 20.42 5.39 14.21
CA ARG A 305 21.64 6.21 14.19
C ARG A 305 21.55 7.43 13.26
N MET A 306 20.46 7.58 12.50
CA MET A 306 20.24 8.75 11.64
C MET A 306 19.63 9.91 12.44
N ASP A 307 20.49 10.69 13.08
CA ASP A 307 20.11 11.97 13.71
C ASP A 307 19.73 13.04 12.69
N GLY A 308 18.77 13.89 13.05
CA GLY A 308 18.29 15.00 12.22
C GLY A 308 17.40 14.57 11.06
N LYS A 309 16.84 15.56 10.35
CA LYS A 309 15.91 15.30 9.24
C LYS A 309 16.59 14.66 8.05
N LEU A 310 15.90 13.73 7.40
CA LEU A 310 16.32 13.14 6.13
C LEU A 310 15.46 13.69 5.00
N LYS A 311 16.11 14.25 3.98
CA LYS A 311 15.46 14.74 2.77
C LYS A 311 15.80 13.80 1.61
N ILE A 312 14.77 13.26 0.98
CA ILE A 312 14.88 12.43 -0.22
C ILE A 312 14.43 13.29 -1.40
N THR A 313 15.38 13.71 -2.24
CA THR A 313 15.07 14.44 -3.48
C THR A 313 15.10 13.47 -4.64
N THR A 314 13.93 13.14 -5.18
CA THR A 314 13.75 12.29 -6.35
C THR A 314 13.89 13.15 -7.61
N TYR A 315 14.96 12.91 -8.36
CA TYR A 315 15.19 13.54 -9.65
C TYR A 315 14.58 12.66 -10.74
N VAL A 316 13.59 13.23 -11.45
CA VAL A 316 12.81 12.55 -12.47
C VAL A 316 13.17 13.15 -13.81
N ASN A 317 14.03 12.46 -14.57
CA ASN A 317 14.20 12.77 -15.97
C ASN A 317 12.99 12.23 -16.73
N ILE A 318 12.17 13.11 -17.31
CA ILE A 318 10.95 12.70 -18.04
C ILE A 318 11.25 11.86 -19.29
N MET A 319 12.51 11.85 -19.73
CA MET A 319 12.98 11.06 -20.87
C MET A 319 13.52 9.68 -20.47
N ASP A 320 13.64 9.38 -19.19
CA ASP A 320 14.10 8.08 -18.70
C ASP A 320 12.99 7.02 -18.73
N ASP A 321 13.39 5.77 -18.96
CA ASP A 321 12.46 4.63 -19.03
C ASP A 321 11.70 4.41 -17.70
N TYR A 322 12.28 4.82 -16.57
CA TYR A 322 11.69 4.71 -15.23
C TYR A 322 11.06 6.00 -14.71
N SER A 323 10.91 7.01 -15.57
CA SER A 323 10.30 8.31 -15.22
C SER A 323 8.89 8.18 -14.64
N TRP A 324 8.13 7.17 -15.07
CA TRP A 324 6.77 6.87 -14.61
C TRP A 324 6.67 6.69 -13.09
N ILE A 325 7.73 6.24 -12.42
CA ILE A 325 7.77 6.06 -10.95
C ILE A 325 7.58 7.39 -10.22
N GLY A 326 8.18 8.45 -10.75
CA GLY A 326 8.18 9.78 -10.13
C GLY A 326 7.07 10.70 -10.63
N MET A 327 6.25 10.26 -11.59
CA MET A 327 5.20 11.10 -12.16
C MET A 327 4.18 11.52 -11.09
N PRO A 328 3.55 12.70 -11.21
CA PRO A 328 2.57 13.19 -10.24
C PRO A 328 1.45 12.19 -9.91
N SER A 329 1.04 11.39 -10.90
CA SER A 329 0.01 10.34 -10.77
C SER A 329 0.46 9.13 -9.96
N TYR A 330 1.76 8.84 -9.89
CA TYR A 330 2.33 7.71 -9.14
C TYR A 330 2.93 8.10 -7.80
N ARG A 331 3.03 9.40 -7.48
CA ARG A 331 3.68 9.93 -6.28
C ARG A 331 3.21 9.28 -4.97
N ASN A 332 1.90 9.10 -4.75
CA ASN A 332 1.40 8.47 -3.51
C ASN A 332 1.69 6.97 -3.46
N TRP A 333 1.78 6.31 -4.61
CA TRP A 333 2.23 4.93 -4.68
C TRP A 333 3.73 4.82 -4.38
N ASP A 334 4.53 5.76 -4.88
CA ASP A 334 5.95 5.83 -4.58
C ASP A 334 6.25 6.09 -3.10
N LEU A 335 5.52 7.03 -2.48
CA LEU A 335 5.60 7.29 -1.04
C LEU A 335 5.31 6.05 -0.20
N ARG A 336 4.41 5.17 -0.65
CA ARG A 336 4.12 3.90 0.02
C ARG A 336 5.31 2.95 0.06
N ASN A 337 6.21 2.98 -0.92
CA ASN A 337 7.40 2.12 -0.92
C ASN A 337 8.34 2.42 0.25
N PHE A 338 8.28 3.62 0.82
CA PHE A 338 9.03 4.01 2.01
C PHE A 338 8.21 3.97 3.30
N ARG A 339 6.95 3.51 3.26
CA ARG A 339 6.05 3.51 4.41
C ARG A 339 6.62 2.74 5.60
N GLN A 340 7.35 1.66 5.36
CA GLN A 340 8.03 0.91 6.41
C GLN A 340 9.10 1.75 7.14
N TYR A 341 9.86 2.57 6.40
CA TYR A 341 10.87 3.47 6.99
C TYR A 341 10.26 4.66 7.72
N LEU A 342 9.16 5.21 7.20
CA LEU A 342 8.43 6.31 7.84
C LEU A 342 7.91 5.97 9.24
N ARG A 343 7.74 4.67 9.56
CA ARG A 343 7.38 4.19 10.91
C ARG A 343 8.48 4.42 11.93
N PHE A 344 9.73 4.24 11.53
CA PHE A 344 10.89 4.37 12.40
C PHE A 344 11.52 5.76 12.31
N LYS A 345 11.31 6.46 11.20
CA LYS A 345 11.82 7.80 10.93
C LYS A 345 10.74 8.68 10.29
N PRO A 346 9.80 9.23 11.09
CA PRO A 346 8.67 10.00 10.58
C PRO A 346 9.04 11.38 10.01
N ASP A 347 10.28 11.82 10.23
CA ASP A 347 10.88 13.07 9.77
C ASP A 347 11.49 13.01 8.35
N ILE A 348 11.34 11.87 7.65
CA ILE A 348 11.71 11.77 6.23
C ILE A 348 10.78 12.67 5.39
N THR A 349 11.39 13.55 4.60
CA THR A 349 10.69 14.42 3.66
C THR A 349 11.04 14.05 2.23
N MET A 350 10.03 13.94 1.35
CA MET A 350 10.27 13.63 -0.07
C MET A 350 9.93 14.80 -0.96
N LYS A 351 10.86 15.14 -1.85
CA LYS A 351 10.71 16.17 -2.88
C LYS A 351 10.90 15.54 -4.25
N TYR A 352 10.11 15.99 -5.23
CA TYR A 352 10.24 15.57 -6.62
C TYR A 352 10.73 16.76 -7.43
N VAL A 353 11.72 16.54 -8.29
CA VAL A 353 12.28 17.53 -9.22
C VAL A 353 12.19 16.93 -10.62
N TYR A 354 11.41 17.59 -11.47
CA TYR A 354 11.21 17.17 -12.85
C TYR A 354 12.16 17.93 -13.75
N TYR A 355 12.83 17.22 -14.64
CA TYR A 355 13.72 17.82 -15.64
C TYR A 355 13.75 16.95 -16.90
N TYR A 356 14.39 17.45 -17.95
CA TYR A 356 14.75 16.65 -19.11
C TYR A 356 16.24 16.82 -19.41
N ASP A 357 16.91 15.73 -19.75
CA ASP A 357 18.26 15.72 -20.33
C ASP A 357 18.43 14.43 -21.15
N SER A 358 19.49 14.34 -21.95
CA SER A 358 19.79 13.14 -22.72
C SER A 358 20.09 11.94 -21.83
N VAL A 359 19.59 10.76 -22.23
CA VAL A 359 19.75 9.48 -21.53
C VAL A 359 20.53 8.49 -22.39
N LYS A 360 21.21 7.50 -21.79
CA LYS A 360 22.02 6.49 -22.50
C LYS A 360 21.22 5.74 -23.59
N ASN A 361 19.92 5.51 -23.36
CA ASN A 361 19.03 4.79 -24.27
C ASN A 361 18.37 5.69 -25.35
N MET A 362 18.95 6.85 -25.69
CA MET A 362 18.38 7.81 -26.66
C MET A 362 18.02 7.17 -28.02
N LYS A 363 18.75 6.15 -28.45
CA LYS A 363 18.44 5.38 -29.68
C LYS A 363 17.07 4.70 -29.66
N ASN A 364 16.57 4.30 -28.49
CA ASN A 364 15.24 3.70 -28.37
C ASN A 364 14.13 4.76 -28.50
N LEU A 365 14.38 5.97 -27.98
CA LEU A 365 13.49 7.13 -28.13
C LEU A 365 13.39 7.55 -29.59
N GLU A 366 14.52 7.61 -30.31
CA GLU A 366 14.56 7.93 -31.75
C GLU A 366 13.78 6.90 -32.59
N LYS A 367 13.85 5.61 -32.24
CA LYS A 367 13.04 4.57 -32.89
C LYS A 367 11.54 4.74 -32.63
N ARG A 368 11.16 5.18 -31.43
CA ARG A 368 9.76 5.37 -31.03
C ARG A 368 9.12 6.61 -31.66
N TYR A 369 9.93 7.64 -31.93
CA TYR A 369 9.51 8.90 -32.52
C TYR A 369 10.35 9.22 -33.76
N PRO A 370 10.17 8.48 -34.86
CA PRO A 370 10.91 8.75 -36.09
C PRO A 370 10.59 10.16 -36.59
N ASN A 371 11.62 10.90 -37.00
CA ASN A 371 11.53 12.26 -37.58
C ASN A 371 11.07 13.38 -36.63
N MET A 372 11.13 13.20 -35.30
CA MET A 372 10.90 14.27 -34.33
C MET A 372 12.22 14.74 -33.71
N THR A 373 12.37 16.04 -33.50
CA THR A 373 13.49 16.61 -32.75
C THR A 373 13.35 16.32 -31.25
N PHE A 374 14.46 16.34 -30.50
CA PHE A 374 14.43 16.08 -29.06
C PHE A 374 13.49 17.03 -28.30
N GLU A 375 13.45 18.31 -28.67
CA GLU A 375 12.54 19.28 -28.05
C GLU A 375 11.06 19.01 -28.36
N GLU A 376 10.74 18.55 -29.57
CA GLU A 376 9.38 18.15 -29.93
C GLU A 376 8.94 16.90 -29.17
N ILE A 377 9.85 15.93 -28.98
CA ILE A 377 9.58 14.75 -28.17
C ILE A 377 9.33 15.17 -26.71
N VAL A 378 10.15 16.07 -26.16
CA VAL A 378 9.95 16.62 -24.80
C VAL A 378 8.57 17.29 -24.69
N LYS A 379 8.21 18.19 -25.61
CA LYS A 379 6.89 18.85 -25.61
C LYS A 379 5.75 17.83 -25.64
N LYS A 380 5.85 16.84 -26.53
CA LYS A 380 4.85 15.76 -26.64
C LYS A 380 4.76 14.92 -25.37
N THR A 381 5.88 14.63 -24.70
CA THR A 381 5.90 13.91 -23.43
C THR A 381 5.24 14.73 -22.31
N ILE A 382 5.51 16.03 -22.24
CA ILE A 382 4.88 16.95 -21.28
C ILE A 382 3.36 16.96 -21.47
N GLU A 383 2.90 17.08 -22.71
CA GLU A 383 1.47 17.05 -23.06
C GLU A 383 0.83 15.69 -22.72
N LEU A 384 1.49 14.58 -23.07
CA LEU A 384 0.99 13.23 -22.84
C LEU A 384 0.78 12.91 -21.35
N TYR A 385 1.67 13.41 -20.49
CA TYR A 385 1.58 13.20 -19.05
C TYR A 385 0.87 14.33 -18.28
N GLY A 386 0.34 15.34 -18.98
CA GLY A 386 -0.34 16.48 -18.34
C GLY A 386 0.56 17.27 -17.39
N LEU A 387 1.87 17.33 -17.67
CA LEU A 387 2.83 17.97 -16.77
C LEU A 387 2.80 19.50 -16.94
N ASP A 388 2.94 20.21 -15.82
CA ASP A 388 3.11 21.67 -15.83
C ASP A 388 4.51 22.01 -16.36
N SER A 389 4.56 22.53 -17.60
CA SER A 389 5.81 22.87 -18.29
C SER A 389 6.68 23.85 -17.51
N ASN A 390 6.09 24.71 -16.66
CA ASN A 390 6.83 25.66 -15.83
C ASN A 390 7.58 24.99 -14.67
N LYS A 391 7.20 23.76 -14.31
CA LYS A 391 7.85 23.00 -13.22
C LYS A 391 8.95 22.07 -13.71
N ILE A 392 9.19 22.01 -15.02
CA ILE A 392 10.17 21.12 -15.62
C ILE A 392 11.44 21.93 -15.92
N LEU A 393 12.53 21.53 -15.28
CA LEU A 393 13.82 22.18 -15.43
C LEU A 393 14.48 21.78 -16.76
N LYS A 394 15.10 22.77 -17.41
CA LYS A 394 15.97 22.58 -18.57
C LYS A 394 17.31 21.93 -18.16
N PRO A 395 18.05 21.30 -19.09
CA PRO A 395 19.36 20.72 -18.83
C PRO A 395 20.34 21.67 -18.13
N GLU A 396 20.33 22.96 -18.47
CA GLU A 396 21.21 23.96 -17.85
C GLU A 396 20.82 24.24 -16.39
N GLN A 397 19.52 24.42 -16.13
CA GLN A 397 18.99 24.71 -14.80
C GLN A 397 19.18 23.56 -13.81
N ILE A 398 19.08 22.30 -14.27
CA ILE A 398 19.35 21.17 -13.39
C ILE A 398 20.84 21.02 -13.10
N ARG A 399 21.72 21.31 -14.07
CA ARG A 399 23.19 21.24 -13.90
C ARG A 399 23.73 22.28 -12.92
N GLU A 400 23.05 23.42 -12.79
CA GLU A 400 23.33 24.41 -11.72
C GLU A 400 22.99 23.87 -10.32
N GLN A 401 22.01 22.96 -10.21
CA GLN A 401 21.61 22.37 -8.94
C GLN A 401 22.41 21.12 -8.57
N ILE A 402 22.64 20.22 -9.52
CA ILE A 402 23.34 18.95 -9.32
C ILE A 402 23.81 18.34 -10.66
N ASP A 403 25.01 17.77 -10.69
CA ASP A 403 25.47 16.99 -11.85
C ASP A 403 24.99 15.54 -11.75
N LEU A 404 24.03 15.18 -12.62
CA LEU A 404 23.44 13.83 -12.69
C LEU A 404 24.05 12.98 -13.81
N LYS A 405 25.01 13.49 -14.58
CA LYS A 405 25.68 12.72 -15.65
C LYS A 405 26.39 11.47 -15.12
N PRO A 406 27.07 11.49 -13.95
CA PRO A 406 27.62 10.26 -13.38
C PRO A 406 26.53 9.21 -13.10
N GLU A 407 25.31 9.62 -12.76
CA GLU A 407 24.14 8.77 -12.57
C GLU A 407 23.38 8.51 -13.89
N MET A 408 24.04 8.73 -15.03
CA MET A 408 23.53 8.51 -16.39
C MET A 408 22.27 9.32 -16.73
N ASN A 409 22.02 10.43 -16.01
CA ASN A 409 20.80 11.23 -16.11
C ASN A 409 19.50 10.41 -15.96
N ARG A 410 19.55 9.29 -15.24
CA ARG A 410 18.40 8.40 -15.02
C ARG A 410 17.56 8.86 -13.83
N PHE A 411 16.40 8.23 -13.64
CA PHE A 411 15.67 8.33 -12.38
C PHE A 411 16.58 7.95 -11.20
N VAL A 412 16.79 8.89 -10.28
CA VAL A 412 17.65 8.69 -9.10
C VAL A 412 17.16 9.50 -7.91
N ARG A 413 17.44 9.01 -6.71
CA ARG A 413 17.09 9.69 -5.46
C ARG A 413 18.33 10.14 -4.73
N LEU A 414 18.41 11.41 -4.39
CA LEU A 414 19.44 11.95 -3.50
C LEU A 414 18.91 11.92 -2.06
N LEU A 415 19.56 11.14 -1.21
CA LEU A 415 19.37 11.14 0.23
C LEU A 415 20.31 12.19 0.83
N GLU A 416 19.76 13.18 1.52
CA GLU A 416 20.49 14.30 2.13
C GLU A 416 20.12 14.45 3.61
N ARG A 417 21.13 14.45 4.49
CA ARG A 417 20.97 14.75 5.92
C ARG A 417 21.22 16.24 6.19
N GLU A 418 20.70 16.73 7.32
CA GLU A 418 20.93 18.11 7.79
C GLU A 418 22.43 18.45 7.99
N ASN A 419 23.27 17.44 8.30
CA ASN A 419 24.72 17.61 8.44
C ASN A 419 25.48 17.71 7.10
N GLY A 420 24.78 17.68 5.96
CA GLY A 420 25.36 17.78 4.61
C GLY A 420 25.80 16.45 4.00
N GLN A 421 25.72 15.33 4.71
CA GLN A 421 26.02 14.00 4.15
C GLN A 421 24.98 13.61 3.11
N LYS A 422 25.45 13.13 1.96
CA LYS A 422 24.63 12.82 0.78
C LYS A 422 25.01 11.48 0.16
N THR A 423 24.01 10.78 -0.36
CA THR A 423 24.24 9.59 -1.21
C THR A 423 23.09 9.43 -2.20
N PHE A 424 23.35 8.71 -3.29
CA PHE A 424 22.30 8.32 -4.23
C PHE A 424 21.70 6.96 -3.86
N LEU A 425 20.38 6.86 -4.04
CA LEU A 425 19.59 5.62 -4.03
C LEU A 425 18.99 5.45 -5.43
N ARG A 426 19.22 4.28 -6.03
CA ARG A 426 18.96 3.99 -7.45
C ARG A 426 17.78 3.04 -7.63
N VAL A 427 17.32 2.94 -8.87
CA VAL A 427 16.44 1.88 -9.38
C VAL A 427 17.24 0.98 -10.32
N PHE A 428 16.76 -0.25 -10.54
CA PHE A 428 17.54 -1.30 -11.18
C PHE A 428 16.90 -1.84 -12.46
N ASP A 429 17.76 -2.32 -13.37
CA ASP A 429 17.37 -2.91 -14.67
C ASP A 429 17.06 -4.41 -14.53
N ASP A 430 16.26 -4.77 -13.53
CA ASP A 430 15.82 -6.13 -13.27
C ASP A 430 14.29 -6.21 -13.12
N MET A 431 13.75 -7.43 -12.91
CA MET A 431 12.30 -7.61 -12.71
C MET A 431 11.76 -6.89 -11.47
N MET A 432 12.63 -6.59 -10.52
CA MET A 432 12.34 -5.91 -9.26
C MET A 432 12.87 -4.47 -9.33
N ILE A 433 12.27 -3.62 -10.16
CA ILE A 433 12.79 -2.26 -10.44
C ILE A 433 13.14 -1.44 -9.18
N PHE A 434 12.33 -1.57 -8.12
CA PHE A 434 12.45 -0.79 -6.89
C PHE A 434 13.52 -1.34 -5.94
N PRO A 435 14.30 -0.48 -5.26
CA PRO A 435 15.25 -0.93 -4.26
C PRO A 435 14.52 -1.60 -3.10
N GLY A 436 15.08 -2.71 -2.61
CA GLY A 436 14.56 -3.44 -1.46
C GLY A 436 15.14 -2.90 -0.15
N GLU A 437 14.90 -3.63 0.94
CA GLU A 437 15.46 -3.27 2.24
C GLU A 437 17.00 -3.24 2.21
N THR A 438 17.61 -4.18 1.51
CA THR A 438 19.07 -4.29 1.38
C THR A 438 19.69 -3.02 0.79
N GLU A 439 19.20 -2.54 -0.35
CA GLU A 439 19.80 -1.39 -1.04
C GLU A 439 19.47 -0.06 -0.35
N ILE A 440 18.27 0.06 0.23
CA ILE A 440 17.91 1.26 1.01
C ILE A 440 18.78 1.33 2.27
N SER A 441 18.94 0.22 2.98
CA SER A 441 19.78 0.16 4.19
C SER A 441 21.26 0.37 3.86
N ALA A 442 21.74 -0.15 2.74
CA ALA A 442 23.08 0.14 2.24
C ALA A 442 23.29 1.64 1.96
N ALA A 443 22.30 2.30 1.35
CA ALA A 443 22.35 3.74 1.14
C ALA A 443 22.33 4.51 2.47
N PHE A 444 21.52 4.09 3.46
CA PHE A 444 21.55 4.71 4.79
C PHE A 444 22.88 4.49 5.52
N LYS A 445 23.51 3.31 5.41
CA LYS A 445 24.84 3.08 5.97
C LYS A 445 25.86 4.08 5.45
N ARG A 446 25.86 4.41 4.15
CA ARG A 446 26.79 5.39 3.54
C ARG A 446 26.79 6.75 4.22
N ILE A 447 25.65 7.17 4.76
CA ILE A 447 25.47 8.50 5.38
C ILE A 447 25.41 8.43 6.92
N VAL A 448 25.68 7.27 7.52
CA VAL A 448 25.63 7.06 8.97
C VAL A 448 26.93 6.51 9.51
N MET A 449 27.65 5.71 8.72
CA MET A 449 28.85 5.03 9.15
C MET A 449 29.87 4.89 8.02
N LYS A 450 31.13 4.62 8.39
CA LYS A 450 32.16 4.25 7.42
C LYS A 450 31.83 2.88 6.85
N LEU A 451 31.74 2.78 5.53
CA LEU A 451 31.51 1.51 4.85
C LEU A 451 32.77 0.65 4.82
N PRO A 452 32.62 -0.69 4.77
CA PRO A 452 33.73 -1.56 4.43
C PRO A 452 34.22 -1.28 3.01
N LYS A 453 35.54 -1.21 2.84
CA LYS A 453 36.18 -1.04 1.52
C LYS A 453 36.77 -2.37 1.04
N VAL A 454 36.49 -2.71 -0.21
CA VAL A 454 37.01 -3.90 -0.91
C VAL A 454 38.14 -3.49 -1.86
N GLY A 455 39.36 -3.93 -1.58
CA GLY A 455 40.50 -3.76 -2.46
C GLY A 455 40.52 -4.87 -3.51
N PHE A 456 40.55 -4.52 -4.79
CA PHE A 456 40.75 -5.49 -5.88
C PHE A 456 42.19 -5.44 -6.35
N LEU A 457 42.88 -6.57 -6.26
CA LEU A 457 44.25 -6.63 -6.75
C LEU A 457 44.29 -6.52 -8.28
N THR A 458 45.17 -5.66 -8.77
CA THR A 458 45.41 -5.43 -10.20
C THR A 458 46.91 -5.34 -10.47
N GLY A 459 47.33 -5.61 -11.71
CA GLY A 459 48.72 -5.41 -12.15
C GLY A 459 49.50 -6.69 -12.52
N HIS A 460 49.03 -7.87 -12.13
CA HIS A 460 49.67 -9.17 -12.39
C HIS A 460 48.78 -10.11 -13.23
N GLY A 461 47.93 -9.54 -14.07
CA GLY A 461 47.03 -10.25 -14.99
C GLY A 461 45.67 -10.62 -14.40
N GLU A 462 45.34 -10.09 -13.21
CA GLU A 462 44.01 -10.17 -12.60
C GLU A 462 42.96 -9.40 -13.41
N ARG A 463 41.71 -9.66 -13.06
CA ARG A 463 40.53 -9.02 -13.66
C ARG A 463 40.43 -7.55 -13.25
N ASN A 464 39.98 -6.72 -14.18
CA ASN A 464 39.93 -5.28 -13.99
C ASN A 464 38.53 -4.82 -13.51
N THR A 465 38.49 -3.86 -12.59
CA THR A 465 37.24 -3.30 -12.03
C THR A 465 36.66 -2.15 -12.88
N GLU A 466 37.45 -1.58 -13.79
CA GLU A 466 37.08 -0.46 -14.65
C GLU A 466 36.77 -0.86 -16.09
N ARG A 467 37.29 -1.98 -16.58
CA ARG A 467 37.05 -2.39 -17.97
C ARG A 467 35.73 -3.14 -18.10
N GLU A 468 34.93 -2.76 -19.10
CA GLU A 468 33.77 -3.53 -19.54
C GLU A 468 34.26 -4.62 -20.50
N GLY A 469 34.24 -5.88 -20.05
CA GLY A 469 34.76 -7.01 -20.82
C GLY A 469 34.40 -8.35 -20.21
N ASP A 470 34.54 -9.42 -21.00
CA ASP A 470 34.28 -10.78 -20.53
C ASP A 470 35.16 -11.12 -19.33
N ARG A 471 34.51 -11.53 -18.23
CA ARG A 471 35.12 -11.92 -16.94
C ARG A 471 35.72 -10.76 -16.11
N ASP A 472 35.70 -9.52 -16.58
CA ASP A 472 36.09 -8.36 -15.76
C ASP A 472 35.05 -8.05 -14.66
N TYR A 473 35.43 -7.24 -13.68
CA TYR A 473 34.63 -6.97 -12.47
C TYR A 473 33.83 -5.67 -12.50
N SER A 474 33.82 -4.93 -13.61
CA SER A 474 33.08 -3.66 -13.72
C SER A 474 31.59 -3.78 -13.41
N MET A 475 30.94 -4.86 -13.89
CA MET A 475 29.54 -5.14 -13.57
C MET A 475 29.30 -5.35 -12.07
N PHE A 476 30.17 -6.11 -11.41
CA PHE A 476 30.05 -6.44 -9.99
C PHE A 476 30.46 -5.28 -9.07
N THR A 477 31.33 -4.37 -9.52
CA THR A 477 31.87 -3.31 -8.66
C THR A 477 31.09 -2.01 -8.80
N ARG A 478 30.97 -1.49 -10.03
CA ARG A 478 30.56 -0.11 -10.27
C ARG A 478 29.30 0.06 -11.10
N ASP A 479 28.76 -1.01 -11.67
CA ASP A 479 27.61 -0.90 -12.55
C ASP A 479 26.36 -0.48 -11.76
N LYS A 480 25.85 0.71 -12.08
CA LYS A 480 24.82 1.41 -11.30
C LYS A 480 23.43 0.79 -11.44
N PRO A 481 22.97 0.37 -12.64
CA PRO A 481 21.67 -0.27 -12.81
C PRO A 481 21.67 -1.73 -12.35
N PHE A 482 22.84 -2.34 -12.14
CA PHE A 482 22.94 -3.68 -11.61
C PHE A 482 22.82 -3.68 -10.08
N ARG A 483 21.72 -4.25 -9.58
CA ARG A 483 21.39 -4.31 -8.15
C ARG A 483 22.53 -4.83 -7.28
N TYR A 484 23.17 -5.92 -7.72
CA TYR A 484 24.16 -6.63 -6.92
C TYR A 484 25.57 -6.02 -6.99
N SER A 485 25.72 -4.84 -7.59
CA SER A 485 27.01 -4.16 -7.58
C SER A 485 27.39 -3.67 -6.18
N LEU A 486 28.68 -3.68 -5.86
CA LEU A 486 29.20 -3.30 -4.54
C LEU A 486 28.71 -1.91 -4.10
N ILE A 487 28.67 -0.95 -5.03
CA ILE A 487 28.19 0.41 -4.75
C ILE A 487 26.73 0.45 -4.26
N ASN A 488 25.89 -0.48 -4.73
CA ASN A 488 24.48 -0.59 -4.36
C ASN A 488 24.27 -1.46 -3.12
N GLN A 489 25.23 -2.32 -2.79
CA GLN A 489 25.19 -3.26 -1.66
C GLN A 489 25.94 -2.76 -0.41
N GLY A 490 26.38 -1.50 -0.40
CA GLY A 490 26.95 -0.85 0.79
C GLY A 490 28.43 -1.15 1.00
N PHE A 491 29.16 -1.35 -0.10
CA PHE A 491 30.61 -1.46 -0.10
C PHE A 491 31.22 -0.34 -0.94
N ASP A 492 32.36 0.17 -0.48
CA ASP A 492 33.26 0.92 -1.34
C ASP A 492 34.29 -0.03 -1.92
N PHE A 493 34.90 0.33 -3.04
CA PHE A 493 35.94 -0.49 -3.64
C PHE A 493 37.03 0.40 -4.24
N GLU A 494 38.25 -0.13 -4.29
CA GLU A 494 39.36 0.50 -4.98
C GLU A 494 40.26 -0.56 -5.60
N SER A 495 40.99 -0.19 -6.66
CA SER A 495 42.03 -1.03 -7.22
C SER A 495 43.31 -0.85 -6.41
N VAL A 496 43.90 -1.97 -6.00
CA VAL A 496 45.14 -2.01 -5.23
C VAL A 496 46.18 -2.75 -6.06
N THR A 497 47.44 -2.37 -5.89
CA THR A 497 48.61 -2.97 -6.53
C THR A 497 49.62 -3.31 -5.42
N LEU A 498 50.36 -4.42 -5.54
CA LEU A 498 51.29 -4.87 -4.48
C LEU A 498 52.65 -4.16 -4.50
N ASP A 499 52.89 -3.23 -5.42
CA ASP A 499 54.04 -2.33 -5.41
C ASP A 499 53.99 -1.31 -4.27
N LYS A 500 52.83 -1.16 -3.61
CA LYS A 500 52.62 -0.27 -2.47
C LYS A 500 51.94 -1.04 -1.33
N GLU A 501 52.12 -0.55 -0.11
CA GLU A 501 51.38 -1.07 1.04
C GLU A 501 49.87 -0.92 0.82
N VAL A 502 49.12 -1.98 1.14
CA VAL A 502 47.66 -1.98 1.03
C VAL A 502 47.10 -0.91 1.99
N PRO A 503 46.22 -0.01 1.53
CA PRO A 503 45.67 1.03 2.39
C PRO A 503 44.99 0.46 3.64
N ALA A 504 45.28 1.03 4.81
CA ALA A 504 44.78 0.54 6.09
C ALA A 504 43.24 0.60 6.23
N ASP A 505 42.56 1.32 5.32
CA ASP A 505 41.11 1.37 5.26
C ASP A 505 40.47 0.33 4.31
N VAL A 506 41.27 -0.52 3.66
CA VAL A 506 40.81 -1.73 2.96
C VAL A 506 40.52 -2.83 3.99
N ASN A 507 39.27 -3.27 4.03
CA ASN A 507 38.83 -4.31 4.97
C ASN A 507 38.84 -5.71 4.36
N ILE A 508 38.68 -5.80 3.04
CA ILE A 508 38.61 -7.06 2.30
C ILE A 508 39.50 -6.92 1.07
N LEU A 509 40.44 -7.85 0.88
CA LEU A 509 41.27 -7.91 -0.32
C LEU A 509 40.80 -9.06 -1.21
N VAL A 510 40.47 -8.77 -2.46
CA VAL A 510 40.09 -9.75 -3.47
C VAL A 510 41.27 -10.00 -4.39
N ILE A 511 41.74 -11.24 -4.36
CA ILE A 511 42.82 -11.74 -5.22
C ILE A 511 42.20 -12.79 -6.14
N ALA A 512 42.04 -12.46 -7.42
CA ALA A 512 41.38 -13.34 -8.37
C ALA A 512 42.21 -13.53 -9.64
N GLU A 513 42.42 -14.79 -10.02
CA GLU A 513 43.11 -15.19 -11.26
C GLU A 513 44.48 -14.52 -11.46
N THR A 514 45.38 -14.72 -10.51
CA THR A 514 46.79 -14.33 -10.67
C THR A 514 47.41 -15.13 -11.82
N ARG A 515 47.71 -14.49 -12.94
CA ARG A 515 48.34 -15.14 -14.10
C ARG A 515 49.84 -15.34 -13.91
N GLN A 516 50.42 -14.63 -12.95
CA GLN A 516 51.81 -14.75 -12.53
C GLN A 516 51.89 -15.00 -11.03
N PRO A 517 52.89 -15.75 -10.54
CA PRO A 517 53.11 -15.92 -9.12
C PRO A 517 53.34 -14.57 -8.43
N LEU A 518 52.73 -14.37 -7.25
CA LEU A 518 53.01 -13.22 -6.42
C LEU A 518 54.44 -13.35 -5.89
N THR A 519 55.33 -12.43 -6.26
CA THR A 519 56.68 -12.34 -5.70
C THR A 519 56.60 -11.84 -4.26
N ALA A 520 57.29 -12.54 -3.36
CA ALA A 520 57.34 -12.25 -1.92
C ALA A 520 58.13 -10.99 -1.59
#